data_AF-A0A3S0JZU2-F1
#
_entry.id   AF-A0A3S0JZU2-F1
#
_cell.length_a   1.000
_cell.length_b   1.000
_cell.length_c   1.000
_cell.angle_alpha   90.00
_cell.angle_beta   90.00
_cell.angle_gamma   90.00
#
_symmetry.space_group_name_H-M   'P 1'
#
loop_
_entity.id
_entity.type
_entity.pdbx_description
1 polymer ?
#
loop_
_entity_poly.entity_id
_entity_poly.type
_entity_poly.pdbx_seq_one_letter_code
_entity_poly.pdbx_strand_id
1 'polypeptide(L)'
;MAEAERMIEQRNVQMCVYCGVEAGTTRDHVPPKSIFPPGDRKDLVTVPACEKCNGGASSLDEEFKAMLNLKAGSEHPASRSLWDGSTLRGIKRNRRFLSTLRSRMLTAHLEFPNGEVTKNQRLINWGGESHDRTVERIARGLHFHDIGAQIGRLAIEEGCG
;
A
#
# COMPACT_ATOMS: atom_id res chain seq x y z
N MET A 1 -18.16 -38.77 -4.20
CA MET A 1 -16.85 -38.31 -3.70
C MET A 1 -16.50 -36.95 -4.30
N ALA A 2 -16.34 -36.84 -5.63
CA ALA A 2 -15.99 -35.58 -6.30
C ALA A 2 -16.95 -34.38 -6.09
N GLU A 3 -18.27 -34.60 -5.96
CA GLU A 3 -19.24 -33.52 -5.67
C GLU A 3 -19.17 -33.04 -4.22
N ALA A 4 -18.96 -33.94 -3.26
CA ALA A 4 -18.79 -33.59 -1.84
C ALA A 4 -17.46 -32.87 -1.62
N GLU A 5 -16.39 -33.31 -2.30
CA GLU A 5 -15.10 -32.62 -2.33
C GLU A 5 -15.22 -31.22 -2.95
N ARG A 6 -15.94 -31.08 -4.08
CA ARG A 6 -16.26 -29.76 -4.65
C ARG A 6 -17.08 -28.87 -3.71
N MET A 7 -18.04 -29.44 -2.96
CA MET A 7 -18.84 -28.68 -1.99
C MET A 7 -18.04 -28.28 -0.74
N ILE A 8 -17.05 -29.08 -0.32
CA ILE A 8 -16.13 -28.75 0.78
C ILE A 8 -15.10 -27.69 0.32
N GLU A 9 -14.59 -27.80 -0.90
CA GLU A 9 -13.74 -26.79 -1.54
C GLU A 9 -14.48 -25.44 -1.66
N GLN A 10 -15.76 -25.48 -2.09
CA GLN A 10 -16.64 -24.30 -2.15
C GLN A 10 -16.93 -23.68 -0.79
N ARG A 11 -16.88 -24.45 0.31
CA ARG A 11 -17.01 -23.95 1.69
C ARG A 11 -15.75 -23.29 2.23
N ASN A 12 -14.61 -23.42 1.56
CA ASN A 12 -13.31 -22.91 2.02
C ASN A 12 -12.70 -21.82 1.12
N VAL A 13 -13.43 -21.37 0.10
CA VAL A 13 -13.02 -20.20 -0.69
C VAL A 13 -13.18 -18.95 0.17
N GLN A 14 -12.08 -18.49 0.75
CA GLN A 14 -12.07 -17.22 1.47
C GLN A 14 -12.39 -16.09 0.47
N MET A 15 -13.38 -15.26 0.81
CA MET A 15 -13.73 -14.09 0.00
C MET A 15 -12.57 -13.09 -0.02
N CYS A 16 -12.45 -12.31 -1.10
CA CYS A 16 -11.50 -11.21 -1.17
C CYS A 16 -11.75 -10.23 -0.02
N VAL A 17 -10.74 -10.01 0.84
CA VAL A 17 -10.88 -9.13 2.02
C VAL A 17 -11.13 -7.66 1.67
N TYR A 18 -10.84 -7.26 0.42
CA TYR A 18 -10.96 -5.87 -0.01
C TYR A 18 -12.33 -5.55 -0.59
N CYS A 19 -12.81 -6.36 -1.54
CA CYS A 19 -14.10 -6.09 -2.18
C CYS A 19 -15.25 -6.82 -1.49
N GLY A 20 -15.01 -7.97 -0.86
CA GLY A 20 -16.05 -8.82 -0.29
C GLY A 20 -16.99 -9.45 -1.33
N VAL A 21 -16.71 -9.30 -2.64
CA VAL A 21 -17.59 -9.74 -3.74
C VAL A 21 -17.03 -10.93 -4.50
N GLU A 22 -15.73 -10.94 -4.76
CA GLU A 22 -15.07 -12.00 -5.54
C GLU A 22 -14.32 -12.97 -4.61
N ALA A 23 -14.11 -14.19 -5.09
CA ALA A 23 -13.26 -15.18 -4.43
C ALA A 23 -11.82 -14.64 -4.25
N GLY A 24 -11.25 -14.84 -3.07
CA GLY A 24 -9.88 -14.49 -2.74
C GLY A 24 -8.88 -15.51 -3.29
N THR A 25 -8.77 -15.60 -4.61
CA THR A 25 -7.94 -16.61 -5.31
C THR A 25 -6.43 -16.36 -5.23
N THR A 26 -6.01 -15.20 -4.73
CA THR A 26 -4.61 -14.82 -4.57
C THR A 26 -4.28 -14.49 -3.12
N ARG A 27 -2.99 -14.46 -2.78
CA ARG A 27 -2.49 -13.97 -1.48
C ARG A 27 -1.83 -12.63 -1.66
N ASP A 28 -2.39 -11.61 -1.01
CA ASP A 28 -1.82 -10.27 -1.01
C ASP A 28 -1.05 -10.00 0.28
N HIS A 29 0.03 -9.22 0.19
CA HIS A 29 0.85 -8.86 1.36
C HIS A 29 0.35 -7.56 1.97
N VAL A 30 0.16 -7.57 3.27
CA VAL A 30 -0.34 -6.43 4.02
C VAL A 30 0.54 -6.21 5.25
N PRO A 31 1.38 -5.15 5.30
CA PRO A 31 1.60 -4.13 4.27
C PRO A 31 2.23 -4.65 2.96
N PRO A 32 2.19 -3.85 1.86
CA PRO A 32 2.74 -4.27 0.58
C PRO A 32 4.21 -4.68 0.71
N LYS A 33 4.54 -5.89 0.26
CA LYS A 33 5.90 -6.47 0.34
C LYS A 33 7.01 -5.55 -0.19
N SER A 34 6.67 -4.70 -1.16
CA SER A 34 7.62 -3.80 -1.83
C SER A 34 8.18 -2.72 -0.89
N ILE A 35 7.48 -2.36 0.19
CA ILE A 35 7.94 -1.35 1.16
C ILE A 35 9.02 -1.87 2.11
N PHE A 36 9.23 -3.19 2.16
CA PHE A 36 10.25 -3.82 3.00
C PHE A 36 11.53 -4.08 2.21
N PRO A 37 12.72 -3.85 2.80
CA PRO A 37 14.00 -4.26 2.22
C PRO A 37 14.02 -5.77 1.96
N PRO A 38 14.73 -6.27 0.94
CA PRO A 38 14.75 -7.70 0.62
C PRO A 38 15.08 -8.64 1.79
N GLY A 39 15.96 -8.22 2.72
CA GLY A 39 16.34 -8.99 3.90
C GLY A 39 15.23 -9.14 4.96
N ASP A 40 14.25 -8.23 4.96
CA ASP A 40 13.21 -8.11 6.00
C ASP A 40 11.85 -8.65 5.53
N ARG A 41 11.81 -9.34 4.38
CA ARG A 41 10.57 -9.89 3.79
C ARG A 41 10.22 -11.27 4.35
N LYS A 42 10.37 -11.46 5.65
CA LYS A 42 10.08 -12.71 6.36
C LYS A 42 8.77 -12.54 7.13
N ASP A 43 7.97 -13.60 7.16
CA ASP A 43 6.74 -13.70 7.97
C ASP A 43 5.78 -12.51 7.81
N LEU A 44 5.74 -11.94 6.60
CA LEU A 44 4.82 -10.85 6.29
C LEU A 44 3.38 -11.37 6.28
N VAL A 45 2.49 -10.62 6.92
CA VAL A 45 1.06 -10.91 6.92
C VAL A 45 0.54 -10.97 5.48
N THR A 46 -0.23 -12.02 5.19
CA THR A 46 -0.89 -12.19 3.90
C THR A 46 -2.36 -12.52 4.07
N VAL A 47 -3.18 -11.99 3.16
CA VAL A 47 -4.64 -12.07 3.21
C VAL A 47 -5.21 -12.54 1.85
N PRO A 48 -6.38 -13.19 1.83
CA PRO A 48 -7.01 -13.63 0.59
C PRO A 48 -7.55 -12.43 -0.20
N ALA A 49 -7.18 -12.33 -1.47
CA ALA A 49 -7.57 -11.23 -2.34
C ALA A 49 -7.89 -11.74 -3.75
N CYS A 50 -8.86 -11.14 -4.44
CA CYS A 50 -9.10 -11.45 -5.84
C CYS A 50 -8.00 -10.85 -6.73
N GLU A 51 -7.83 -11.42 -7.93
CA GLU A 51 -6.83 -10.95 -8.90
C GLU A 51 -7.00 -9.46 -9.24
N LYS A 52 -8.24 -8.98 -9.34
CA LYS A 52 -8.55 -7.58 -9.64
C LYS A 52 -8.06 -6.64 -8.55
N CYS A 53 -8.35 -6.94 -7.29
CA CYS A 53 -7.95 -6.09 -6.16
C CYS A 53 -6.44 -6.15 -5.90
N ASN A 54 -5.83 -7.33 -5.97
CA ASN A 54 -4.40 -7.50 -5.75
C ASN A 54 -3.58 -6.95 -6.94
N GLY A 55 -3.84 -7.45 -8.15
CA GLY A 55 -3.12 -7.05 -9.37
C GLY A 55 -3.34 -5.58 -9.74
N GLY A 56 -4.55 -5.06 -9.53
CA GLY A 56 -4.88 -3.64 -9.79
C GLY A 56 -4.20 -2.64 -8.85
N ALA A 57 -3.50 -3.11 -7.82
CA ALA A 57 -2.87 -2.26 -6.81
C ALA A 57 -1.37 -2.01 -7.05
N SER A 58 -0.74 -2.74 -7.97
CA SER A 58 0.72 -2.71 -8.17
C SER A 58 1.27 -1.30 -8.44
N SER A 59 0.57 -0.48 -9.24
CA SER A 59 0.99 0.90 -9.52
C SER A 59 0.89 1.80 -8.29
N LEU A 60 -0.15 1.62 -7.48
CA LEU A 60 -0.36 2.37 -6.24
C LEU A 60 0.70 1.99 -5.21
N ASP A 61 1.01 0.70 -5.08
CA ASP A 61 2.01 0.21 -4.13
C ASP A 61 3.43 0.68 -4.49
N GLU A 62 3.76 0.76 -5.78
CA GLU A 62 5.02 1.35 -6.23
C GLU A 62 5.11 2.85 -5.96
N GLU A 63 4.02 3.60 -6.18
CA GLU A 63 3.93 5.02 -5.85
C GLU A 63 4.01 5.25 -4.34
N PHE A 64 3.25 4.50 -3.56
CA PHE A 64 3.23 4.53 -2.10
C PHE A 64 4.62 4.27 -1.53
N LYS A 65 5.30 3.20 -2.00
CA LYS A 65 6.68 2.88 -1.61
C LYS A 65 7.64 4.04 -1.90
N ALA A 66 7.55 4.66 -3.07
CA ALA A 66 8.45 5.73 -3.45
C ALA A 66 8.25 6.98 -2.58
N MET A 67 7.00 7.34 -2.33
CA MET A 67 6.64 8.44 -1.44
C MET A 67 7.03 8.17 0.01
N LEU A 68 6.81 6.94 0.50
CA LEU A 68 7.24 6.51 1.83
C LEU A 68 8.74 6.64 2.00
N ASN A 69 9.54 6.18 1.03
CA ASN A 69 11.00 6.29 1.09
C ASN A 69 11.49 7.75 1.01
N LEU A 70 10.80 8.62 0.26
CA LEU A 70 11.10 10.05 0.24
C LEU A 70 10.86 10.71 1.60
N LYS A 71 9.82 10.27 2.34
CA LYS A 71 9.44 10.83 3.64
C LYS A 71 10.22 10.24 4.81
N ALA A 72 10.48 8.93 4.81
CA ALA A 72 11.15 8.22 5.90
C ALA A 72 12.63 8.59 6.07
N GLY A 73 13.18 9.43 5.18
CA GLY A 73 14.56 9.91 5.25
C GLY A 73 15.57 8.84 4.85
N SER A 74 16.73 9.28 4.35
CA SER A 74 17.87 8.41 4.03
C SER A 74 18.81 8.18 5.23
N GLU A 75 18.35 8.53 6.42
CA GLU A 75 19.12 8.50 7.67
C GLU A 75 19.25 7.07 8.20
N HIS A 76 18.21 6.23 8.03
CA HIS A 76 18.27 4.83 8.41
C HIS A 76 18.84 3.95 7.27
N PRO A 77 19.76 3.01 7.55
CA PRO A 77 20.35 2.14 6.52
C PRO A 77 19.33 1.34 5.70
N ALA A 78 18.23 0.92 6.33
CA ALA A 78 17.14 0.20 5.66
C ALA A 78 16.46 1.07 4.58
N SER A 79 16.17 2.33 4.90
CA SER A 79 15.57 3.30 3.97
C SER A 79 16.51 3.64 2.82
N ARG A 80 17.82 3.74 3.09
CA ARG A 80 18.85 3.97 2.07
C ARG A 80 18.96 2.79 1.09
N SER A 81 18.97 1.56 1.60
CA SER A 81 18.98 0.34 0.78
C SER A 81 17.75 0.24 -0.15
N LEU A 82 16.57 0.61 0.35
CA LEU A 82 15.35 0.68 -0.46
C LEU A 82 15.42 1.76 -1.54
N TRP A 83 15.96 2.93 -1.19
CA TRP A 83 16.14 4.06 -2.09
C TRP A 83 17.07 3.70 -3.27
N ASP A 84 18.30 3.28 -2.98
CA ASP A 84 19.33 2.97 -3.96
C ASP A 84 19.00 1.73 -4.79
N GLY A 85 18.31 0.77 -4.16
CA GLY A 85 17.84 -0.44 -4.79
C GLY A 85 16.63 -0.19 -5.67
N SER A 86 15.45 -0.43 -5.12
CA SER A 86 14.23 -0.61 -5.92
C SER A 86 13.52 0.69 -6.28
N THR A 87 13.59 1.69 -5.41
CA THR A 87 12.78 2.92 -5.55
C THR A 87 13.31 3.82 -6.67
N LEU A 88 14.61 4.13 -6.69
CA LEU A 88 15.20 4.93 -7.78
C LEU A 88 15.06 4.25 -9.14
N ARG A 89 15.22 2.91 -9.21
CA ARG A 89 15.02 2.15 -10.44
C ARG A 89 13.57 2.18 -10.90
N GLY A 90 12.61 2.05 -9.98
CA GLY A 90 11.17 2.13 -10.26
C GLY A 90 10.77 3.51 -10.81
N ILE A 91 11.21 4.58 -10.15
CA ILE A 91 10.99 5.97 -10.59
C ILE A 91 11.55 6.20 -12.00
N LYS A 92 12.77 5.74 -12.29
CA LYS A 92 13.40 5.94 -13.60
C LYS A 92 12.68 5.19 -14.73
N ARG A 93 12.17 3.99 -14.46
CA ARG A 93 11.45 3.17 -15.45
C ARG A 93 10.02 3.67 -15.70
N ASN A 94 9.34 4.18 -14.67
CA ASN A 94 7.98 4.66 -14.81
C ASN A 94 7.93 6.18 -15.07
N ARG A 95 8.00 6.56 -16.36
CA ARG A 95 7.97 7.96 -16.79
C ARG A 95 6.72 8.71 -16.36
N ARG A 96 5.57 8.03 -16.29
CA ARG A 96 4.30 8.61 -15.81
C ARG A 96 4.37 8.94 -14.33
N PHE A 97 4.91 8.02 -13.53
CA PHE A 97 5.12 8.24 -12.10
C PHE A 97 6.14 9.36 -11.86
N LEU A 98 7.25 9.40 -12.59
CA LEU A 98 8.21 10.50 -12.51
C LEU A 98 7.59 11.86 -12.84
N SER A 99 6.71 11.91 -13.85
CA SER A 99 5.95 13.12 -14.19
C SER A 99 5.03 13.55 -13.05
N THR A 100 4.31 12.58 -12.47
CA THR A 100 3.41 12.80 -11.32
C THR A 100 4.18 13.25 -10.07
N LEU A 101 5.35 12.67 -9.82
CA LEU A 101 6.23 13.05 -8.72
C LEU A 101 6.69 14.50 -8.89
N ARG A 102 7.14 14.87 -10.10
CA ARG A 102 7.57 16.23 -10.42
C ARG A 102 6.45 17.25 -10.28
N SER A 103 5.23 16.94 -10.74
CA SER A 103 4.10 17.86 -10.61
C SER A 103 3.64 18.07 -9.17
N ARG A 104 4.01 17.15 -8.27
CA ARG A 104 3.72 17.22 -6.83
C ARG A 104 4.87 17.77 -5.98
N MET A 105 6.04 17.99 -6.57
CA MET A 105 7.15 18.65 -5.90
C MET A 105 6.94 20.16 -5.91
N LEU A 106 7.03 20.76 -4.73
CA LEU A 106 6.90 22.19 -4.51
C LEU A 106 8.15 22.71 -3.82
N THR A 107 8.57 23.91 -4.16
CA THR A 107 9.61 24.61 -3.43
C THR A 107 8.95 25.66 -2.56
N ALA A 108 9.17 25.62 -1.24
CA ALA A 108 8.57 26.53 -0.28
C ALA A 108 9.63 27.18 0.61
N HIS A 109 9.26 28.32 1.19
CA HIS A 109 9.96 28.89 2.33
C HIS A 109 9.20 28.47 3.59
N LEU A 110 9.91 27.87 4.53
CA LEU A 110 9.33 27.46 5.82
C LEU A 110 9.71 28.49 6.85
N GLU A 111 8.71 29.09 7.50
CA GLU A 111 8.89 29.93 8.67
C GLU A 111 8.40 29.14 9.89
N PHE A 112 9.28 28.96 10.86
CA PHE A 112 8.98 28.23 12.09
C PHE A 112 8.45 29.20 13.16
N PRO A 113 7.68 28.72 14.15
CA PRO A 113 7.15 29.57 15.22
C PRO A 113 8.21 30.34 16.03
N ASN A 114 9.47 29.89 16.00
CA ASN A 114 10.62 30.54 16.63
C ASN A 114 11.23 31.69 15.77
N GLY A 115 10.65 32.00 14.60
CA GLY A 115 11.16 32.99 13.65
C GLY A 115 12.28 32.50 12.74
N GLU A 116 12.67 31.21 12.82
CA GLU A 116 13.63 30.61 11.90
C GLU A 116 13.01 30.46 10.51
N VAL A 117 13.77 30.83 9.47
CA VAL A 117 13.31 30.73 8.08
C VAL A 117 14.24 29.85 7.26
N THR A 118 13.66 28.80 6.67
CA THR A 118 14.38 27.92 5.75
C THR A 118 13.87 28.11 4.32
N LYS A 119 14.74 28.63 3.46
CA LYS A 119 14.42 28.90 2.04
C LYS A 119 14.67 27.67 1.18
N ASN A 120 14.04 27.65 0.00
CA ASN A 120 14.21 26.63 -1.03
C ASN A 120 13.94 25.19 -0.57
N GLN A 121 13.03 25.00 0.38
CA GLN A 121 12.69 23.67 0.86
C GLN A 121 11.86 22.91 -0.15
N ARG A 122 12.32 21.70 -0.49
CA ARG A 122 11.61 20.81 -1.39
C ARG A 122 10.56 20.03 -0.61
N LEU A 123 9.32 20.43 -0.79
CA LEU A 123 8.15 19.72 -0.31
C LEU A 123 7.64 18.77 -1.38
N ILE A 124 7.01 17.69 -0.94
CA ILE A 124 6.27 16.82 -1.82
C ILE A 124 4.86 16.64 -1.30
N ASN A 125 3.89 16.95 -2.15
CA ASN A 125 2.49 16.67 -1.88
C ASN A 125 2.24 15.19 -2.15
N TRP A 126 2.05 14.39 -1.10
CA TRP A 126 1.66 12.98 -1.28
C TRP A 126 0.21 12.97 -1.72
N GLY A 127 -0.03 12.70 -3.01
CA GLY A 127 -1.39 12.64 -3.54
C GLY A 127 -2.22 11.60 -2.78
N GLY A 128 -3.46 11.97 -2.44
CA GLY A 128 -4.32 11.17 -1.57
C GLY A 128 -4.58 9.75 -2.07
N GLU A 129 -4.79 9.54 -3.38
CA GLU A 129 -5.28 8.24 -3.85
C GLU A 129 -4.34 7.05 -3.53
N SER A 130 -3.05 7.13 -3.83
CA SER A 130 -2.11 6.03 -3.55
C SER A 130 -1.83 5.85 -2.06
N HIS A 131 -1.85 6.94 -1.29
CA HIS A 131 -1.78 6.90 0.16
C HIS A 131 -3.00 6.21 0.75
N ASP A 132 -4.18 6.77 0.49
CA ASP A 132 -5.44 6.38 1.13
C ASP A 132 -5.83 4.97 0.76
N ARG A 133 -5.72 4.58 -0.52
CA ARG A 133 -6.06 3.23 -0.96
C ARG A 133 -5.10 2.17 -0.43
N THR A 134 -3.81 2.47 -0.33
CA THR A 134 -2.84 1.51 0.23
C THR A 134 -3.01 1.41 1.75
N VAL A 135 -3.20 2.53 2.46
CA VAL A 135 -3.48 2.52 3.92
C VAL A 135 -4.80 1.80 4.21
N GLU A 136 -5.84 2.03 3.43
CA GLU A 136 -7.12 1.33 3.54
C GLU A 136 -6.95 -0.18 3.36
N ARG A 137 -6.22 -0.61 2.32
CA ARG A 137 -5.88 -2.04 2.13
C ARG A 137 -5.12 -2.59 3.31
N ILE A 138 -4.16 -1.83 3.86
CA ILE A 138 -3.41 -2.24 5.05
C ILE A 138 -4.35 -2.46 6.23
N ALA A 139 -5.21 -1.48 6.52
CA ALA A 139 -6.15 -1.55 7.64
C ALA A 139 -7.13 -2.72 7.50
N ARG A 140 -7.76 -2.89 6.32
CA ARG A 140 -8.69 -4.00 6.05
C ARG A 140 -8.01 -5.36 6.16
N GLY A 141 -6.79 -5.48 5.63
CA GLY A 141 -6.03 -6.73 5.69
C GLY A 141 -5.58 -7.09 7.11
N LEU A 142 -5.04 -6.13 7.87
CA LEU A 142 -4.66 -6.35 9.27
C LEU A 142 -5.89 -6.68 10.13
N HIS A 143 -7.00 -5.98 9.95
CA HIS A 143 -8.24 -6.29 10.65
C HIS A 143 -8.70 -7.73 10.36
N PHE A 144 -8.70 -8.16 9.10
CA PHE A 144 -9.03 -9.55 8.77
C PHE A 144 -8.05 -10.56 9.37
N HIS A 145 -6.75 -10.26 9.35
CA HIS A 145 -5.73 -11.15 9.92
C HIS A 145 -5.90 -11.33 11.44
N ASP A 146 -6.14 -10.24 12.16
CA ASP A 146 -6.16 -10.26 13.63
C ASP A 146 -7.53 -10.64 14.20
N ILE A 147 -8.62 -10.25 13.54
CA ILE A 147 -10.00 -10.39 14.04
C ILE A 147 -10.76 -11.48 13.27
N GLY A 148 -10.31 -11.87 12.08
CA GLY A 148 -10.97 -12.87 11.24
C GLY A 148 -12.23 -12.36 10.52
N ALA A 149 -12.56 -11.08 10.69
CA ALA A 149 -13.72 -10.44 10.09
C ALA A 149 -13.33 -9.57 8.89
N GLN A 150 -14.20 -9.47 7.89
CA GLN A 150 -14.00 -8.54 6.79
C GLN A 150 -14.69 -7.22 7.09
N ILE A 151 -13.95 -6.12 7.02
CA ILE A 151 -14.56 -4.81 6.84
C ILE A 151 -14.79 -4.72 5.34
N GLY A 152 -16.00 -5.03 4.87
CA GLY A 152 -16.37 -4.90 3.46
C GLY A 152 -16.61 -3.44 3.07
N ARG A 153 -16.79 -3.15 1.79
CA ARG A 153 -17.38 -1.87 1.34
C ARG A 153 -18.83 -1.71 1.85
N LEU A 154 -19.51 -2.85 2.05
CA LEU A 154 -20.87 -2.99 2.59
C LEU A 154 -20.94 -2.83 4.12
N ALA A 155 -19.84 -3.00 4.86
CA ALA A 155 -19.85 -2.84 6.32
C ALA A 155 -20.01 -1.38 6.79
N ILE A 156 -19.96 -0.42 5.86
CA ILE A 156 -20.20 1.00 6.12
C ILE A 156 -21.71 1.33 6.00
N GLU A 157 -22.54 0.42 5.49
CA GLU A 157 -23.99 0.67 5.32
C GLU A 157 -24.80 0.51 6.62
N GLU A 158 -24.22 -0.01 7.71
CA GLU A 158 -24.92 -0.19 8.99
C GLU A 158 -24.39 0.68 10.15
N GLY A 159 -23.77 1.82 9.87
CA GLY A 159 -23.22 2.64 10.96
C GLY A 159 -22.88 4.07 10.59
N CYS A 160 -23.88 4.87 10.24
CA CYS A 160 -23.79 6.33 10.32
C CYS A 160 -25.19 6.93 10.50
N GLY A 161 -25.54 7.22 11.76
CA GLY A 161 -26.36 8.39 12.07
C GLY A 161 -25.47 9.61 12.17
#